data_AF-A0AA87K7M9-F1
#
_entry.id   AF-A0AA87K7M9-F1
#
_cell.length_a   1.000
_cell.length_b   1.000
_cell.length_c   1.000
_cell.angle_alpha   90.00
_cell.angle_beta   90.00
_cell.angle_gamma   90.00
#
_symmetry.space_group_name_H-M   'P 1'
#
loop_
_entity.id
_entity.type
_entity.pdbx_description
1 polymer ?
#
loop_
_entity_poly.entity_id
_entity_poly.type
_entity_poly.pdbx_seq_one_letter_code
_entity_poly.pdbx_strand_id
1 'polypeptide(L)'
;MKDKPQTIKANIDSGFLKRYIEMIVPAIKRKFNISIGIEGELFTNTGGVEEIIIRFLATDDVAQDIYSYIDEKWQFASTPKLLA
;
A
#
# COMPACT_ATOMS: atom_id res chain seq x y z
N MET A 1 20.91 5.92 -5.79
CA MET A 1 20.85 4.60 -5.12
C MET A 1 20.21 3.59 -6.07
N LYS A 2 20.39 2.28 -5.87
CA LYS A 2 19.73 1.25 -6.69
C LYS A 2 18.37 0.92 -6.09
N ASP A 3 17.43 0.53 -6.94
CA ASP A 3 16.15 0.01 -6.49
C ASP A 3 16.36 -1.26 -5.65
N LYS A 4 15.58 -1.37 -4.57
CA LYS A 4 15.48 -2.58 -3.77
C LYS A 4 14.01 -2.88 -3.46
N PRO A 5 13.68 -4.11 -3.02
CA PRO A 5 12.35 -4.42 -2.53
C PRO A 5 11.98 -3.54 -1.34
N GLN A 6 10.80 -2.94 -1.40
CA GLN A 6 10.21 -2.09 -0.38
C GLN A 6 8.86 -2.67 0.03
N THR A 7 8.52 -2.55 1.30
CA THR A 7 7.26 -3.10 1.84
C THR A 7 6.57 -2.07 2.71
N ILE A 8 5.28 -1.83 2.46
CA ILE A 8 4.41 -1.09 3.37
C ILE A 8 3.37 -2.06 3.94
N LYS A 9 3.32 -2.16 5.27
CA LYS A 9 2.25 -2.86 5.97
C LYS A 9 1.17 -1.88 6.37
N ALA A 10 -0.09 -2.23 6.14
CA ALA A 10 -1.21 -1.40 6.55
C ALA A 10 -2.40 -2.26 6.94
N ASN A 11 -3.34 -1.66 7.66
CA ASN A 11 -4.60 -2.29 8.01
C ASN A 11 -5.74 -1.52 7.38
N ILE A 12 -6.72 -2.22 6.81
CA ILE A 12 -7.88 -1.61 6.18
C ILE A 12 -9.17 -2.30 6.60
N ASP A 13 -10.25 -1.55 6.69
CA ASP A 13 -11.58 -2.13 6.83
C ASP A 13 -11.90 -2.97 5.58
N SER A 14 -12.19 -4.25 5.78
CA SER A 14 -12.39 -5.21 4.68
C SER A 14 -13.56 -4.85 3.77
N GLY A 15 -14.52 -4.05 4.25
CA GLY A 15 -15.61 -3.50 3.44
C GLY A 15 -15.15 -2.56 2.33
N PHE A 16 -13.96 -1.96 2.45
CA PHE A 16 -13.39 -1.05 1.46
C PHE A 16 -12.23 -1.65 0.65
N LEU A 17 -11.74 -2.84 1.01
CA LEU A 17 -10.53 -3.45 0.44
C LEU A 17 -10.54 -3.49 -1.10
N LYS A 18 -11.65 -3.93 -1.70
CA LYS A 18 -11.75 -4.02 -3.17
C LYS A 18 -11.54 -2.66 -3.83
N ARG A 19 -12.30 -1.66 -3.39
CA ARG A 19 -12.23 -0.29 -3.93
C ARG A 19 -10.87 0.34 -3.67
N TYR A 20 -10.31 0.04 -2.50
CA TYR A 20 -8.98 0.50 -2.13
C TYR A 20 -7.91 0.03 -3.12
N ILE A 21 -7.86 -1.27 -3.40
CA ILE A 21 -6.91 -1.87 -4.36
C ILE A 21 -7.11 -1.30 -5.77
N GLU A 22 -8.36 -1.19 -6.21
CA GLU A 22 -8.72 -0.63 -7.52
C GLU A 22 -8.27 0.84 -7.68
N MET A 23 -8.14 1.58 -6.58
CA MET A 23 -7.74 3.00 -6.61
C MET A 23 -6.25 3.23 -6.37
N ILE A 24 -5.63 2.54 -5.39
CA ILE A 24 -4.25 2.81 -5.00
C ILE A 24 -3.25 2.37 -6.07
N VAL A 25 -3.43 1.19 -6.67
CA VAL A 25 -2.52 0.65 -7.68
C VAL A 25 -2.36 1.61 -8.87
N PRO A 26 -3.43 2.08 -9.52
CA PRO A 26 -3.28 3.03 -10.62
C PRO A 26 -2.83 4.42 -10.14
N ALA A 27 -3.16 4.85 -8.92
CA ALA A 27 -2.70 6.13 -8.39
C ALA A 27 -1.17 6.16 -8.22
N ILE A 28 -0.60 5.12 -7.59
CA ILE A 28 0.86 5.00 -7.44
C ILE A 28 1.53 4.87 -8.80
N LYS A 29 0.98 4.04 -9.70
CA LYS A 29 1.56 3.90 -11.05
C LYS A 29 1.59 5.22 -11.82
N ARG A 30 0.52 6.03 -11.76
CA ARG A 30 0.48 7.33 -12.44
C ARG A 30 1.43 8.36 -11.83
N LYS A 31 1.53 8.42 -10.50
CA LYS A 31 2.31 9.45 -9.81
C LYS A 31 3.81 9.17 -9.80
N PHE A 32 4.20 7.91 -9.60
CA PHE A 32 5.59 7.51 -9.38
C PHE A 32 6.17 6.64 -10.50
N ASN A 33 5.37 6.27 -11.50
CA ASN A 33 5.73 5.31 -12.55
C ASN A 33 6.12 3.91 -12.01
N ILE A 34 5.75 3.58 -10.77
CA ILE A 34 6.07 2.31 -10.11
C ILE A 34 4.87 1.38 -10.12
N SER A 35 5.12 0.11 -10.43
CA SER A 35 4.14 -0.95 -10.29
C SER A 35 4.20 -1.50 -8.86
N ILE A 36 3.04 -1.67 -8.22
CA ILE A 36 2.94 -2.22 -6.86
C ILE A 36 2.16 -3.54 -6.88
N GLY A 37 2.54 -4.47 -6.02
CA GLY A 37 1.75 -5.64 -5.66
C GLY A 37 1.07 -5.42 -4.32
N ILE A 38 -0.12 -5.99 -4.16
CA ILE A 38 -0.84 -5.99 -2.88
C ILE A 38 -1.13 -7.45 -2.51
N GLU A 39 -0.67 -7.85 -1.33
CA GLU A 39 -0.87 -9.15 -0.72
C GLU A 39 -1.70 -8.99 0.56
N GLY A 40 -2.36 -10.07 1.00
CA GLY A 40 -3.16 -10.11 2.23
C GLY A 40 -4.13 -11.30 2.21
N GLU A 41 -4.84 -11.52 3.31
CA GLU A 41 -6.01 -12.41 3.34
C GLU A 41 -7.20 -11.71 2.65
N LEU A 42 -7.01 -11.38 1.38
CA LEU A 42 -7.94 -10.56 0.62
C LEU A 42 -9.27 -11.30 0.51
N PHE A 43 -10.34 -10.69 1.03
CA PHE A 43 -11.73 -11.13 0.84
C PHE A 43 -12.14 -12.43 1.56
N THR A 44 -11.34 -12.92 2.52
CA THR A 44 -11.72 -14.10 3.31
C THR A 44 -12.60 -13.76 4.51
N ASN A 45 -12.49 -12.55 5.06
CA ASN A 45 -13.25 -12.09 6.22
C ASN A 45 -14.12 -10.88 5.89
N THR A 46 -15.39 -11.12 5.54
CA THR A 46 -16.39 -10.06 5.43
C THR A 46 -16.76 -9.54 6.82
N GLY A 47 -16.31 -8.33 7.16
CA GLY A 47 -16.58 -7.64 8.42
C GLY A 47 -15.39 -7.67 9.37
N GLY A 48 -14.52 -6.66 9.27
CA GLY A 48 -13.39 -6.49 10.18
C GLY A 48 -12.28 -5.63 9.60
N VAL A 49 -11.12 -5.72 10.24
CA VAL A 49 -9.88 -5.08 9.78
C VAL A 49 -8.97 -6.17 9.23
N GLU A 50 -8.49 -5.99 7.99
CA GLU A 50 -7.56 -6.89 7.31
C GLU A 50 -6.18 -6.25 7.20
N GLU A 51 -5.13 -7.03 7.46
CA GLU A 51 -3.75 -6.63 7.16
C GLU A 51 -3.50 -6.79 5.65
N ILE A 52 -2.97 -5.74 5.04
CA ILE A 52 -2.47 -5.74 3.68
C ILE A 52 -0.98 -5.42 3.65
N ILE A 53 -0.31 -6.00 2.66
CA ILE A 53 1.11 -5.80 2.40
C ILE A 53 1.26 -5.25 0.98
N ILE A 54 1.78 -4.03 0.87
CA ILE A 54 2.06 -3.37 -0.41
C ILE A 54 3.55 -3.56 -0.71
N ARG A 55 3.88 -4.20 -1.83
CA ARG A 55 5.27 -4.45 -2.26
C ARG A 55 5.59 -3.73 -3.55
N PHE A 56 6.81 -3.20 -3.65
CA PHE A 56 7.29 -2.53 -4.85
C PHE A 56 8.83 -2.47 -4.90
N LEU A 57 9.38 -2.13 -6.05
CA LEU A 57 10.81 -1.86 -6.22
C LEU A 57 11.04 -0.35 -6.31
N ALA A 58 11.87 0.19 -5.43
CA ALA A 58 12.24 1.61 -5.42
C ALA A 58 13.52 1.85 -4.60
N THR A 59 14.14 3.01 -4.80
CA THR A 59 15.12 3.57 -3.85
C THR A 59 14.43 3.96 -2.53
N ASP A 60 15.22 4.14 -1.47
CA ASP A 60 14.68 4.55 -0.16
C ASP A 60 13.94 5.89 -0.20
N ASP A 61 14.48 6.88 -0.92
CA ASP A 61 13.85 8.19 -1.07
C ASP A 61 12.47 8.08 -1.74
N VAL A 62 12.37 7.30 -2.83
CA VAL A 62 11.12 7.10 -3.54
C VAL A 62 10.14 6.27 -2.72
N ALA A 63 10.63 5.31 -1.93
CA ALA A 63 9.80 4.53 -1.01
C ALA A 63 9.19 5.41 0.09
N GLN A 64 9.98 6.36 0.61
CA GLN A 64 9.51 7.33 1.59
C GLN A 64 8.47 8.30 1.00
N ASP A 65 8.65 8.73 -0.26
CA ASP A 65 7.68 9.55 -0.98
C ASP A 65 6.36 8.80 -1.22
N ILE A 66 6.45 7.52 -1.62
CA ILE A 66 5.28 6.65 -1.81
C ILE A 66 4.55 6.45 -0.48
N TYR A 67 5.29 6.15 0.60
CA TYR A 67 4.73 6.01 1.94
C TYR A 67 3.97 7.28 2.37
N SER A 68 4.60 8.45 2.23
CA SER A 68 4.00 9.72 2.63
C SER A 68 2.74 10.03 1.82
N TYR A 69 2.79 9.78 0.51
CA TYR A 69 1.60 9.93 -0.34
C TYR A 69 0.45 8.99 0.05
N ILE A 70 0.78 7.76 0.44
CA ILE A 70 -0.19 6.77 0.91
C ILE A 70 -0.82 7.19 2.24
N ASP A 71 0.01 7.55 3.22
CA ASP A 71 -0.43 7.97 4.56
C ASP A 71 -1.29 9.25 4.53
N GLU A 72 -0.97 10.19 3.62
CA GLU A 72 -1.73 11.45 3.50
C GLU A 72 -3.08 11.32 2.79
N LYS A 73 -3.19 10.41 1.82
CA LYS A 73 -4.34 10.41 0.88
C LYS A 73 -5.30 9.25 1.10
N TRP A 74 -4.90 8.22 1.82
CA TRP A 74 -5.72 7.04 2.04
C TRP A 74 -6.09 6.86 3.51
N GLN A 75 -7.32 6.39 3.73
CA GLN A 75 -7.81 6.07 5.05
C GLN A 75 -7.52 4.62 5.38
N PHE A 76 -6.70 4.42 6.40
CA PHE A 76 -6.40 3.11 6.98
C PHE A 76 -7.07 2.95 8.34
N ALA A 77 -7.25 1.71 8.78
CA ALA A 77 -7.70 1.39 10.13
C ALA A 77 -6.63 1.70 11.20
N SER A 78 -5.36 1.79 10.78
CA SER A 78 -4.22 2.17 11.61
C SER A 78 -3.11 2.76 10.75
N THR A 79 -2.21 3.56 11.35
CA THR A 79 -1.07 4.13 10.64
C THR A 79 -0.27 3.04 9.89
N PRO A 80 -0.08 3.18 8.56
CA PRO A 80 0.75 2.26 7.79
C PRO A 80 2.21 2.32 8.24
N LYS A 81 2.99 1.29 7.91
CA LYS A 81 4.41 1.19 8.27
C LYS A 81 5.24 0.83 7.06
N LEU A 82 6.18 1.71 6.69
CA LEU A 82 7.25 1.40 5.76
C LEU A 82 8.29 0.52 6.47
N LEU A 83 8.56 -0.65 5.90
CA LEU A 83 9.58 -1.59 6.36
C LEU A 83 10.77 -1.51 5.39
N ALA A 84 11.93 -1.08 5.91
CA ALA A 84 13.16 -0.78 5.14
C ALA A 84 14.04 -2.00 4.84
#